data_AF-A0A9J6ENW3-F1
#
_entry.id   AF-A0A9J6ENW3-F1
#
_cell.length_a   1.000
_cell.length_b   1.000
_cell.length_c   1.000
_cell.angle_alpha   90.00
_cell.angle_beta   90.00
_cell.angle_gamma   90.00
#
_symmetry.space_group_name_H-M   'P 1'
#
loop_
_entity.id
_entity.type
_entity.pdbx_description
1 polymer ?
#
loop_
_entity_poly.entity_id
_entity_poly.type
_entity_poly.pdbx_seq_one_letter_code
_entity_poly.pdbx_strand_id
1 'polypeptide(L)'
;MSEFWLISAPGEKTCQQTWEKLCSVTAKQNNLSTNYKFHLPDLKVGTLDQLVGLSDDLGKLDTYVEGVTRKVASYLGDVLDDQRDKLADNLQANGLELEAYITRFQWDMAKYPIKQSLRSITDIISKQVGQIDADLKSKSAAYNNLKTQLQSIERKST
;
A
#
# COMPACT_ATOMS: atom_id res chain seq x y z
N MET A 1 15.44 5.73 -0.40
CA MET A 1 14.17 5.05 -0.04
C MET A 1 13.66 5.75 1.20
N SER A 2 12.50 6.39 1.12
CA SER A 2 11.93 7.12 2.27
C SER A 2 11.25 6.13 3.20
N GLU A 3 11.67 6.08 4.46
CA GLU A 3 11.07 5.22 5.49
C GLU A 3 9.99 6.00 6.24
N PHE A 4 8.82 5.39 6.43
CA PHE A 4 7.71 5.99 7.16
C PHE A 4 7.33 5.11 8.33
N TRP A 5 7.02 5.75 9.46
CA TRP A 5 6.58 5.09 10.68
C TRP A 5 5.11 5.44 10.92
N LEU A 6 4.26 4.41 11.02
CA LEU A 6 2.86 4.59 11.40
C LEU A 6 2.72 4.32 12.91
N ILE A 7 2.31 5.34 13.66
CA ILE A 7 2.19 5.28 15.12
C ILE A 7 0.77 5.67 15.52
N SER A 8 0.19 4.92 16.45
CA SER A 8 -1.05 5.26 17.12
C SER A 8 -0.80 5.51 18.60
N ALA A 9 -1.42 6.56 19.15
CA ALA A 9 -1.34 6.91 20.56
C ALA A 9 -2.74 7.16 21.11
N PRO A 10 -3.03 6.77 22.36
CA PRO A 10 -4.33 7.03 22.97
C PRO A 10 -4.60 8.53 23.08
N GLY A 11 -5.83 8.95 22.81
CA GLY A 11 -6.29 10.31 23.08
C GLY A 11 -6.47 10.50 24.59
N GLU A 12 -5.44 10.95 25.30
CA GLU A 12 -5.48 11.13 26.77
C GLU A 12 -6.68 12.02 27.18
N LYS A 13 -6.75 13.23 26.61
CA LYS A 13 -7.83 14.21 26.86
C LYS A 13 -8.61 14.51 25.59
N THR A 14 -7.89 14.81 24.51
CA THR A 14 -8.42 14.92 23.15
C THR A 14 -7.36 14.41 22.18
N CYS A 15 -7.78 13.87 21.03
CA CYS A 15 -6.84 13.43 19.99
C CYS A 15 -5.93 14.59 19.52
N GLN A 16 -6.45 15.82 19.50
CA GLN A 16 -5.70 17.02 19.13
C GLN A 16 -4.59 17.35 20.12
N GLN A 17 -4.85 17.25 21.43
CA GLN A 17 -3.82 17.50 22.44
C GLN A 17 -2.71 16.43 22.41
N THR A 18 -3.06 15.15 22.24
CA THR A 18 -2.06 14.08 22.06
C THR A 18 -1.20 14.36 20.83
N TRP A 19 -1.81 14.75 19.71
CA TRP A 19 -1.12 15.12 18.48
C TRP A 19 -0.14 16.28 18.69
N GLU A 20 -0.59 17.37 19.33
CA GLU A 20 0.23 18.55 19.60
C GLU A 20 1.40 18.24 20.53
N LYS A 21 1.17 17.44 21.57
CA LYS A 21 2.21 16.99 22.50
C LYS A 21 3.27 16.16 21.77
N LEU A 22 2.85 15.19 20.95
CA LEU A 22 3.76 14.37 20.15
C LEU A 22 4.57 15.23 19.18
N CYS A 23 3.92 16.14 18.45
CA CYS A 23 4.61 17.06 17.53
C CYS A 23 5.55 18.04 18.25
N SER A 24 5.19 18.49 19.45
CA SER A 24 6.05 19.37 20.25
C SER A 24 7.36 18.68 20.61
N VAL A 25 7.29 17.43 21.06
CA VAL A 25 8.46 16.68 21.52
C VAL A 25 9.31 16.16 20.35
N THR A 26 8.68 15.57 19.32
CA THR A 26 9.45 14.94 18.24
C THR A 26 9.89 15.92 17.17
N ALA A 27 9.00 16.79 16.69
CA ALA A 27 9.29 17.70 15.58
C ALA A 27 9.87 19.04 16.06
N LYS A 28 9.19 19.73 16.99
CA LYS A 28 9.56 21.12 17.35
C LYS A 28 10.79 21.22 18.25
N GLN A 29 10.89 20.39 19.28
CA GLN A 29 11.96 20.49 20.28
C GLN A 29 13.24 19.79 19.81
N ASN A 30 13.11 18.62 19.19
CA ASN A 30 14.24 17.75 18.90
C ASN A 30 14.48 17.51 17.40
N ASN A 31 13.60 17.99 16.52
CA ASN A 31 13.68 17.83 15.06
C ASN A 31 13.97 16.38 14.61
N LEU A 32 13.34 15.41 15.27
CA LEU A 32 13.55 13.98 15.06
C LEU A 32 12.69 13.41 13.93
N SER A 33 11.54 14.03 13.65
CA SER A 33 10.57 13.50 12.68
C SER A 33 9.71 14.60 12.05
N THR A 34 9.24 14.34 10.83
CA THR A 34 8.15 15.11 10.20
C THR A 34 6.85 14.34 10.37
N ASN A 35 5.85 14.95 11.01
CA ASN A 35 4.63 14.26 11.41
C ASN A 35 3.46 14.65 10.50
N TYR A 36 2.70 13.66 10.03
CA TYR A 36 1.48 13.83 9.26
C TYR A 36 0.31 13.13 9.94
N LYS A 37 -0.89 13.72 9.88
CA LYS A 37 -2.10 13.09 10.43
C LYS A 37 -2.60 12.00 9.49
N PHE A 38 -2.84 10.81 10.03
CA PHE A 38 -3.44 9.70 9.31
C PHE A 38 -4.92 9.60 9.65
N HIS A 39 -5.80 10.03 8.73
CA HIS A 39 -7.23 10.13 8.99
C HIS A 39 -7.90 8.77 8.78
N LEU A 40 -8.26 8.11 9.88
CA LEU A 40 -9.07 6.90 9.89
C LEU A 40 -10.52 7.24 10.28
N PRO A 41 -11.52 6.74 9.54
CA PRO A 41 -12.91 6.89 9.93
C PRO A 41 -13.30 5.91 11.05
N ASP A 42 -14.46 6.15 11.66
CA ASP A 42 -15.06 5.22 12.60
C ASP A 42 -15.56 3.98 11.86
N LEU A 43 -14.80 2.89 11.97
CA LEU A 43 -15.15 1.60 11.40
C LEU A 43 -16.02 0.80 12.38
N LYS A 44 -16.96 0.01 11.84
CA LYS A 44 -17.81 -0.84 12.64
C LYS A 44 -17.02 -2.02 13.23
N VAL A 45 -16.63 -1.87 14.49
CA VAL A 45 -15.98 -2.92 15.28
C VAL A 45 -16.99 -3.95 15.80
N GLY A 46 -16.56 -5.21 15.86
CA GLY A 46 -17.34 -6.34 16.36
C GLY A 46 -17.08 -6.62 17.84
N THR A 47 -17.13 -7.89 18.23
CA THR A 47 -16.73 -8.33 19.58
C THR A 47 -15.21 -8.36 19.72
N LEU A 48 -14.70 -8.34 20.96
CA LEU A 48 -13.26 -8.45 21.22
C LEU A 48 -12.65 -9.73 20.62
N ASP A 49 -13.35 -10.86 20.74
CA ASP A 49 -12.93 -12.14 20.16
C ASP A 49 -12.75 -12.06 18.63
N GLN A 50 -13.69 -11.41 17.93
CA GLN A 50 -13.57 -11.15 16.50
C GLN A 50 -12.38 -10.26 16.17
N LEU A 51 -12.06 -9.26 17.01
CA LEU A 51 -10.91 -8.38 16.80
C LEU A 51 -9.59 -9.11 17.00
N VAL A 52 -9.50 -10.01 17.97
CA VAL A 52 -8.30 -10.84 18.19
C VAL A 52 -8.03 -11.71 16.97
N GLY A 53 -9.03 -12.47 16.49
CA GLY A 53 -8.86 -13.29 15.29
C GLY A 53 -8.58 -12.46 14.03
N LEU A 54 -9.20 -11.28 13.92
CA LEU A 54 -8.95 -10.37 12.80
C LEU A 54 -7.53 -9.79 12.83
N SER A 55 -6.92 -9.58 14.00
CA SER A 55 -5.55 -9.08 14.12
C SER A 55 -4.55 -10.03 13.46
N ASP A 56 -4.71 -11.34 13.66
CA ASP A 56 -3.87 -12.35 13.04
C ASP A 56 -4.11 -12.44 11.52
N ASP A 57 -5.38 -12.40 11.11
CA ASP A 57 -5.77 -12.39 9.69
C ASP A 57 -5.18 -11.17 8.96
N LEU A 58 -5.23 -9.98 9.60
CA LEU A 58 -4.67 -8.74 9.05
C LEU A 58 -3.15 -8.79 8.95
N GLY A 59 -2.44 -9.38 9.92
CA GLY A 59 -0.99 -9.53 9.84
C GLY A 59 -0.54 -10.40 8.64
N LYS A 60 -1.29 -11.48 8.36
CA LYS A 60 -1.05 -12.33 7.18
C LYS A 60 -1.38 -11.58 5.88
N LEU A 61 -2.51 -10.87 5.87
CA LEU A 61 -2.95 -10.11 4.71
C LEU A 61 -1.95 -8.99 4.38
N ASP A 62 -1.45 -8.27 5.38
CA ASP A 62 -0.46 -7.20 5.21
C ASP A 62 0.82 -7.71 4.54
N THR A 63 1.39 -8.80 5.06
CA THR A 63 2.57 -9.46 4.45
C THR A 63 2.29 -9.88 3.01
N TYR A 64 1.09 -10.39 2.72
CA TYR A 64 0.70 -10.78 1.37
C TYR A 64 0.58 -9.58 0.42
N VAL A 65 -0.09 -8.50 0.86
CA VAL A 65 -0.28 -7.25 0.10
C VAL A 65 1.06 -6.59 -0.20
N GLU A 66 1.96 -6.53 0.78
CA GLU A 66 3.32 -6.02 0.59
C GLU A 66 4.05 -6.83 -0.50
N GLY A 67 4.00 -8.17 -0.39
CA GLY A 67 4.62 -9.06 -1.36
C GLY A 67 4.10 -8.86 -2.78
N VAL A 68 2.78 -8.71 -2.96
CA VAL A 68 2.18 -8.43 -4.28
C VAL A 68 2.59 -7.04 -4.78
N THR A 69 2.57 -6.03 -3.93
CA THR A 69 2.96 -4.65 -4.28
C THR A 69 4.42 -4.59 -4.76
N ARG A 70 5.33 -5.26 -4.04
CA ARG A 70 6.74 -5.37 -4.45
C ARG A 70 6.91 -6.07 -5.80
N LYS A 71 6.15 -7.14 -6.07
CA LYS A 71 6.15 -7.81 -7.37
C LYS A 71 5.69 -6.89 -8.50
N VAL A 72 4.60 -6.15 -8.28
CA VAL A 72 4.09 -5.17 -9.26
C VAL A 72 5.17 -4.13 -9.58
N ALA A 73 5.80 -3.54 -8.55
CA ALA A 73 6.83 -2.53 -8.73
C ALA A 73 8.09 -3.08 -9.43
N SER A 74 8.54 -4.28 -9.05
CA SER A 74 9.67 -4.97 -9.70
C SER A 74 9.38 -5.23 -11.17
N TYR A 75 8.19 -5.77 -11.48
CA TYR A 75 7.84 -6.12 -12.84
C TYR A 75 7.71 -4.90 -13.75
N LEU A 76 7.16 -3.79 -13.23
CA LEU A 76 7.15 -2.53 -13.96
C LEU A 76 8.59 -2.05 -14.28
N GLY A 77 9.51 -2.22 -13.33
CA GLY A 77 10.94 -1.93 -13.54
C GLY A 77 11.58 -2.81 -14.62
N ASP A 78 11.20 -4.08 -14.70
CA ASP A 78 11.70 -5.02 -15.72
C ASP A 78 11.13 -4.73 -17.12
N VAL A 79 9.87 -4.29 -17.19
CA VAL A 79 9.23 -3.87 -18.45
C VAL A 79 9.83 -2.59 -18.97
N LEU A 80 10.21 -1.66 -18.09
CA LEU A 80 10.81 -0.39 -18.47
C LEU A 80 12.27 -0.53 -18.94
N ASP A 81 12.97 -1.63 -18.66
CA ASP A 81 14.35 -2.02 -19.08
C ASP A 81 15.34 -0.84 -19.26
N ASP A 82 15.25 -0.10 -20.38
CA ASP A 82 16.08 1.06 -20.74
C ASP A 82 15.63 2.42 -20.17
N GLN A 83 14.45 2.50 -19.55
CA GLN A 83 13.80 3.72 -19.02
C GLN A 83 13.49 3.60 -17.53
N ARG A 84 14.39 2.97 -16.76
CA ARG A 84 14.23 2.81 -15.30
C ARG A 84 14.19 4.15 -14.55
N ASP A 85 14.74 5.21 -15.13
CA ASP A 85 14.62 6.59 -14.66
C ASP A 85 13.15 7.04 -14.57
N LYS A 86 12.29 6.55 -15.47
CA LYS A 86 10.84 6.84 -15.45
C LYS A 86 10.04 5.94 -14.52
N LEU A 87 10.67 4.99 -13.84
CA LEU A 87 9.95 4.08 -12.93
C LEU A 87 9.26 4.87 -11.82
N ALA A 88 9.93 5.89 -11.27
CA ALA A 88 9.36 6.75 -10.24
C ALA A 88 8.11 7.50 -10.74
N ASP A 89 8.13 7.97 -11.99
CA ASP A 89 7.00 8.69 -12.61
C ASP A 89 5.80 7.77 -12.86
N ASN A 90 6.03 6.48 -13.07
CA ASN A 90 4.96 5.51 -13.31
C ASN A 90 4.43 4.86 -12.02
N LEU A 91 5.23 4.84 -10.94
CA LEU A 91 4.82 4.33 -9.64
C LEU A 91 4.04 5.39 -8.84
N GLN A 92 2.81 5.62 -9.27
CA GLN A 92 1.89 6.56 -8.63
C GLN A 92 0.69 5.84 -8.02
N ALA A 93 0.16 6.41 -6.93
CA ALA A 93 -1.09 5.98 -6.32
C ALA A 93 -2.14 7.08 -6.51
N ASN A 94 -3.24 6.77 -7.20
CA ASN A 94 -4.29 7.73 -7.55
C ASN A 94 -3.76 9.01 -8.24
N GLY A 95 -2.73 8.87 -9.09
CA GLY A 95 -2.09 9.99 -9.79
C GLY A 95 -1.22 10.88 -8.90
N LEU A 96 -0.93 10.46 -7.67
CA LEU A 96 -0.02 11.13 -6.75
C LEU A 96 1.26 10.31 -6.57
N GLU A 97 2.36 11.00 -6.31
CA GLU A 97 3.58 10.37 -5.80
C GLU A 97 3.28 9.63 -4.49
N LEU A 98 3.94 8.48 -4.26
CA LEU A 98 3.65 7.62 -3.12
C LEU A 98 3.84 8.33 -1.77
N GLU A 99 4.86 9.18 -1.64
CA GLU A 99 5.08 10.00 -0.43
C GLU A 99 3.94 11.00 -0.20
N ALA A 100 3.49 11.69 -1.26
CA ALA A 100 2.35 12.60 -1.17
C ALA A 100 1.05 11.84 -0.84
N TYR A 101 0.88 10.64 -1.39
CA TYR A 101 -0.27 9.78 -1.12
C TYR A 101 -0.34 9.35 0.35
N ILE A 102 0.78 8.90 0.92
CA ILE A 102 0.85 8.45 2.33
C ILE A 102 0.64 9.63 3.29
N THR A 103 1.30 10.77 3.03
CA THR A 103 1.23 11.96 3.91
C THR A 103 -0.12 12.66 3.88
N ARG A 104 -0.94 12.40 2.85
CA ARG A 104 -2.30 12.95 2.68
C ARG A 104 -3.35 11.84 2.57
N PHE A 105 -3.08 10.70 3.19
CA PHE A 105 -3.98 9.54 3.11
C PHE A 105 -5.41 9.90 3.52
N GLN A 106 -6.35 9.42 2.73
CA GLN A 106 -7.77 9.46 3.03
C GLN A 106 -8.36 8.08 2.79
N TRP A 107 -9.27 7.69 3.68
CA TRP A 107 -9.99 6.44 3.53
C TRP A 107 -10.95 6.50 2.34
N ASP A 108 -10.83 5.56 1.42
CA ASP A 108 -11.74 5.43 0.28
C ASP A 108 -13.07 4.82 0.74
N MET A 109 -14.03 5.67 1.12
CA MET A 109 -15.35 5.26 1.58
C MET A 109 -16.22 4.63 0.48
N ALA A 110 -15.92 4.89 -0.79
CA ALA A 110 -16.65 4.30 -1.91
C ALA A 110 -16.22 2.85 -2.11
N LYS A 111 -14.92 2.59 -2.03
CA LYS A 111 -14.34 1.25 -2.19
C LYS A 111 -14.42 0.41 -0.93
N TYR A 112 -14.28 1.02 0.25
CA TYR A 112 -14.28 0.37 1.56
C TYR A 112 -15.31 1.05 2.50
N PRO A 113 -16.61 0.74 2.37
CA PRO A 113 -17.65 1.48 3.10
C PRO A 113 -17.61 1.25 4.61
N ILE A 114 -17.59 2.34 5.39
CA ILE A 114 -17.47 2.33 6.86
C ILE A 114 -18.62 1.62 7.60
N LYS A 115 -19.77 1.45 6.93
CA LYS A 115 -20.95 0.76 7.45
C LYS A 115 -20.79 -0.77 7.45
N GLN A 116 -19.87 -1.30 6.64
CA GLN A 116 -19.60 -2.73 6.60
C GLN A 116 -18.78 -3.16 7.81
N SER A 117 -18.84 -4.45 8.16
CA SER A 117 -17.98 -5.00 9.20
C SER A 117 -16.52 -5.00 8.75
N LEU A 118 -15.61 -4.93 9.71
CA LEU A 118 -14.17 -5.03 9.43
C LEU A 118 -13.82 -6.28 8.62
N ARG A 119 -14.39 -7.44 8.98
CA ARG A 119 -14.16 -8.69 8.24
C ARG A 119 -14.56 -8.58 6.77
N SER A 120 -15.71 -7.98 6.48
CA SER A 120 -16.16 -7.74 5.09
C SER A 120 -15.17 -6.86 4.32
N ILE A 121 -14.69 -5.78 4.94
CA ILE A 121 -13.69 -4.89 4.33
C ILE A 121 -12.38 -5.63 4.07
N THR A 122 -11.91 -6.42 5.03
CA THR A 122 -10.71 -7.25 4.91
C THR A 122 -10.84 -8.26 3.75
N ASP A 123 -11.99 -8.91 3.62
CA ASP A 123 -12.27 -9.87 2.54
C ASP A 123 -12.29 -9.19 1.17
N ILE A 124 -12.84 -7.97 1.08
CA ILE A 124 -12.81 -7.16 -0.16
C ILE A 124 -11.37 -6.85 -0.56
N ILE A 125 -10.54 -6.38 0.39
CA ILE A 125 -9.13 -6.07 0.13
C ILE A 125 -8.38 -7.34 -0.33
N SER A 126 -8.53 -8.44 0.40
CA SER A 126 -7.90 -9.72 0.10
C SER A 126 -8.25 -10.21 -1.31
N LYS A 127 -9.54 -10.20 -1.66
CA LYS A 127 -10.00 -10.61 -2.99
C LYS A 127 -9.45 -9.72 -4.10
N GLN A 128 -9.45 -8.40 -3.92
CA GLN A 128 -8.92 -7.46 -4.90
C GLN A 128 -7.43 -7.67 -5.13
N VAL A 129 -6.66 -7.81 -4.06
CA VAL A 129 -5.20 -8.03 -4.14
C VAL A 129 -4.90 -9.39 -4.79
N GLY A 130 -5.67 -10.43 -4.46
CA GLY A 130 -5.56 -11.74 -5.10
C GLY A 130 -5.84 -11.69 -6.60
N GLN A 131 -6.84 -10.91 -7.02
CA GLN A 131 -7.12 -10.69 -8.44
C GLN A 131 -5.97 -9.95 -9.14
N ILE A 132 -5.44 -8.90 -8.51
CA ILE A 132 -4.28 -8.16 -9.04
C ILE A 132 -3.06 -9.08 -9.21
N ASP A 133 -2.75 -9.94 -8.23
CA ASP A 133 -1.65 -10.90 -8.32
C ASP A 133 -1.85 -11.92 -9.44
N ALA A 134 -3.08 -12.44 -9.60
CA ALA A 134 -3.41 -13.37 -10.68
C ALA A 134 -3.28 -12.70 -12.07
N ASP A 135 -3.80 -11.49 -12.23
CA ASP A 135 -3.72 -10.72 -13.48
C ASP A 135 -2.27 -10.36 -13.82
N LEU A 136 -1.46 -9.97 -12.83
CA LEU A 136 -0.03 -9.71 -13.00
C LEU A 136 0.71 -10.98 -13.47
N LYS A 137 0.45 -12.13 -12.86
CA LYS A 137 1.06 -13.41 -13.28
C LYS A 137 0.70 -13.79 -14.70
N SER A 138 -0.58 -13.64 -15.07
CA SER A 138 -1.05 -13.94 -16.42
C SER A 138 -0.39 -13.02 -17.46
N LYS A 139 -0.43 -11.70 -17.23
CA LYS A 139 0.17 -10.70 -18.12
C LYS A 139 1.68 -10.85 -18.21
N SER A 140 2.35 -11.13 -17.10
CA SER A 140 3.81 -11.27 -17.10
C SER A 140 4.29 -12.52 -17.85
N ALA A 141 3.60 -13.64 -17.71
CA ALA A 141 3.87 -14.85 -18.49
C ALA A 141 3.68 -14.61 -19.99
N ALA A 142 2.59 -13.93 -20.38
CA ALA A 142 2.34 -13.60 -21.79
C ALA A 142 3.44 -12.68 -22.36
N TYR A 143 3.83 -11.63 -21.63
CA TYR A 143 4.89 -10.72 -22.05
C TYR A 143 6.24 -11.43 -22.19
N ASN A 144 6.65 -12.23 -21.21
CA ASN A 144 7.92 -12.94 -21.25
C ASN A 144 7.99 -13.96 -22.40
N ASN A 145 6.87 -14.61 -22.72
CA ASN A 145 6.78 -15.49 -23.88
C ASN A 145 7.00 -14.72 -25.19
N LEU A 146 6.35 -13.55 -25.35
CA LEU A 146 6.53 -12.70 -26.53
C LEU A 146 7.96 -12.14 -26.63
N LYS A 147 8.55 -11.65 -25.53
CA LYS A 147 9.94 -11.18 -25.47
C LYS A 147 10.91 -12.28 -25.93
N THR A 148 10.72 -13.52 -25.45
CA THR A 148 11.55 -14.67 -25.85
C THR A 148 11.39 -15.03 -27.32
N GLN A 149 10.16 -15.00 -27.85
CA GLN A 149 9.90 -15.26 -29.27
C GLN A 149 10.56 -14.21 -30.17
N LEU A 150 10.47 -12.93 -29.80
CA LEU A 150 11.08 -11.83 -30.54
C LEU A 150 12.61 -11.96 -30.59
N GLN A 151 13.26 -12.21 -29.45
CA GLN A 151 14.71 -12.43 -29.38
C GLN A 151 15.17 -13.62 -30.25
N SER A 152 14.36 -14.68 -30.32
CA SER A 152 14.64 -15.84 -31.17
C SER A 152 14.58 -15.49 -32.66
N ILE A 153 13.63 -14.63 -33.06
CA ILE A 153 13.51 -14.14 -34.44
C ILE A 153 14.71 -13.25 -34.79
N GLU A 154 15.06 -12.27 -33.95
CA GLU A 154 16.18 -11.36 -34.18
C GLU A 154 17.51 -12.11 -34.37
N ARG A 155 17.76 -13.15 -33.56
CA ARG A 155 18.94 -14.01 -33.69
C ARG A 155 18.98 -14.85 -34.96
N LYS A 156 17.82 -15.17 -35.54
CA LYS A 156 17.74 -15.89 -36.82
C LYS A 156 17.87 -14.96 -38.03
N SER A 157 17.63 -13.67 -37.83
CA SER A 157 17.72 -12.62 -38.85
C SER A 157 19.08 -11.90 -38.86
N THR A 158 19.99 -12.26 -37.95
CA THR A 158 21.40 -11.83 -37.91
C THR A 158 22.28 -13.00 -38.31
#